data_AF-X1S637-F1
#
_entry.id   AF-X1S637-F1
#
_cell.length_a   1.000
_cell.length_b   1.000
_cell.length_c   1.000
_cell.angle_alpha   90.00
_cell.angle_beta   90.00
_cell.angle_gamma   90.00
#
_symmetry.space_group_name_H-M   'P 1'
#
loop_
_entity.id
_entity.type
_entity.pdbx_description
1 polymer ?
#
loop_
_entity_poly.entity_id
_entity_poly.type
_entity_poly.pdbx_seq_one_letter_code
_entity_poly.pdbx_strand_id
1 'polypeptide(L)'
;ERMTTKTPRWFIEWRKGKNFYFDLTECSIWTQRILTNALFQMIKTLTSDVESNQLNNLIIIDEPDSILAQALSNNPYDDNVIAKMGLEEVFRTLIEEYRSRGLGFIIVDQTPSHLFRAVTKSPSLKIVFKLDLECGRLLTLDEKELSYLKNQEQRRALVFNGASSEEYIIKTLDIEPGA
;
A
#
# COMPACT_ATOMS: atom_id res chain seq x y z
N GLU A 1 23.19 15.85 -20.78
CA GLU A 1 23.67 15.31 -19.50
C GLU A 1 23.72 13.79 -19.57
N ARG A 2 24.78 13.15 -19.05
CA ARG A 2 24.86 11.67 -19.03
C ARG A 2 23.96 11.16 -17.91
N MET A 3 22.82 10.56 -18.25
CA MET A 3 22.11 9.68 -17.33
C MET A 3 23.09 8.59 -16.89
N THR A 4 23.43 8.55 -15.61
CA THR A 4 24.34 7.56 -15.03
C THR A 4 23.73 6.18 -15.22
N THR A 5 24.32 5.36 -16.08
CA THR A 5 23.92 3.96 -16.37
C THR A 5 24.12 3.00 -15.21
N LYS A 6 24.48 3.50 -14.02
CA LYS A 6 24.77 2.67 -12.85
C LYS A 6 23.53 2.57 -11.97
N THR A 7 23.13 1.34 -11.70
CA THR A 7 22.12 1.00 -10.69
C THR A 7 22.42 1.74 -9.38
N PRO A 8 21.45 2.45 -8.77
CA PRO A 8 21.68 3.17 -7.53
C PRO A 8 22.13 2.23 -6.41
N ARG A 9 23.07 2.69 -5.59
CA ARG A 9 23.63 1.91 -4.49
C ARG A 9 22.54 1.45 -3.52
N TRP A 10 21.57 2.30 -3.22
CA TRP A 10 20.48 1.94 -2.31
C TRP A 10 19.70 0.74 -2.84
N PHE A 11 19.44 0.66 -4.14
CA PHE A 11 18.67 -0.45 -4.74
C PHE A 11 19.46 -1.76 -4.63
N ILE A 12 20.75 -1.74 -4.95
CA ILE A 12 21.63 -2.92 -4.83
C ILE A 12 21.63 -3.45 -3.39
N GLU A 13 21.72 -2.55 -2.43
CA GLU A 13 21.77 -2.90 -1.01
C GLU A 13 20.40 -3.34 -0.48
N TRP A 14 19.30 -2.75 -0.98
CA TRP A 14 17.93 -3.16 -0.66
C TRP A 14 17.66 -4.59 -1.14
N ARG A 15 18.09 -4.93 -2.35
CA ARG A 15 18.02 -6.29 -2.89
C ARG A 15 18.83 -7.32 -2.09
N LYS A 16 19.78 -6.89 -1.25
CA LYS A 16 20.52 -7.75 -0.30
C LYS A 16 19.86 -7.83 1.08
N GLY A 17 18.67 -7.26 1.25
CA GLY A 17 17.90 -7.28 2.50
C GLY A 17 18.15 -6.09 3.43
N LYS A 18 18.83 -5.03 2.99
CA LYS A 18 18.92 -3.80 3.79
C LYS A 18 17.65 -2.98 3.72
N ASN A 19 17.31 -2.31 4.82
CA ASN A 19 16.16 -1.41 4.90
C ASN A 19 16.55 -0.01 4.42
N PHE A 20 15.65 0.61 3.66
CA PHE A 20 15.77 1.99 3.20
C PHE A 20 14.50 2.74 3.52
N TYR A 21 14.66 3.91 4.12
CA TYR A 21 13.58 4.82 4.46
C TYR A 21 13.71 6.07 3.58
N PHE A 22 12.61 6.42 2.92
CA PHE A 22 12.50 7.64 2.12
C PHE A 22 11.52 8.57 2.81
N ASP A 23 12.07 9.56 3.51
CA ASP A 23 11.25 10.63 4.09
C ASP A 23 10.87 11.63 3.01
N LEU A 24 9.56 11.79 2.80
CA LEU A 24 9.01 12.72 1.81
C LEU A 24 8.17 13.84 2.48
N THR A 25 8.19 13.95 3.81
CA THR A 25 7.36 14.91 4.55
C THR A 25 7.65 16.37 4.19
N GLU A 26 8.91 16.72 3.94
CA GLU A 26 9.30 18.08 3.52
C GLU A 26 9.08 18.37 2.02
N CYS A 27 8.65 17.37 1.24
CA CYS A 27 8.40 17.52 -0.18
C CYS A 27 7.00 18.06 -0.47
N SER A 28 6.86 18.88 -1.52
CA SER A 28 5.53 19.23 -2.05
C SER A 28 4.78 17.98 -2.52
N ILE A 29 3.44 17.99 -2.49
CA ILE A 29 2.61 16.86 -2.97
C ILE A 29 2.98 16.43 -4.40
N TRP A 30 3.29 17.38 -5.28
CA TRP A 30 3.74 17.08 -6.65
C TRP A 30 5.08 16.35 -6.68
N THR A 31 6.04 16.80 -5.86
CA THR A 31 7.34 16.17 -5.71
C THR A 31 7.19 14.76 -5.14
N GLN A 32 6.36 14.57 -4.10
CA GLN A 32 6.08 13.25 -3.53
C GLN A 32 5.56 12.27 -4.59
N ARG A 33 4.60 12.71 -5.42
CA ARG A 33 4.03 11.92 -6.52
C ARG A 33 5.08 11.53 -7.56
N ILE A 34 5.87 12.50 -8.02
CA ILE A 34 6.90 12.26 -9.04
C ILE A 34 7.97 11.31 -8.51
N LEU A 35 8.48 11.55 -7.30
CA LEU A 35 9.50 10.70 -6.68
C LEU A 35 8.98 9.29 -6.45
N THR A 36 7.77 9.13 -5.93
CA THR A 36 7.20 7.80 -5.69
C THR A 36 7.00 7.04 -6.99
N ASN A 37 6.46 7.69 -8.03
CA ASN A 37 6.34 7.07 -9.34
C ASN A 37 7.72 6.70 -9.92
N ALA A 38 8.72 7.57 -9.81
CA ALA A 38 10.08 7.27 -10.28
C ALA A 38 10.70 6.09 -9.53
N LEU A 39 10.51 6.00 -8.21
CA LEU A 39 10.95 4.87 -7.39
C LEU A 39 10.27 3.58 -7.84
N PHE A 40 8.95 3.60 -8.05
CA PHE A 40 8.23 2.44 -8.57
C PHE A 40 8.74 2.04 -9.95
N GLN A 41 8.77 2.95 -10.93
CA GLN A 41 9.27 2.61 -12.26
C GLN A 41 10.70 2.05 -12.21
N MET A 42 11.57 2.62 -11.38
CA MET A 42 12.92 2.11 -11.22
C MET A 42 12.96 0.71 -10.59
N ILE A 43 12.17 0.45 -9.54
CA ILE A 43 12.06 -0.89 -8.94
C ILE A 43 11.54 -1.88 -9.99
N LYS A 44 10.51 -1.51 -10.75
CA LYS A 44 9.95 -2.32 -11.84
C LYS A 44 11.03 -2.67 -12.87
N THR A 45 11.74 -1.66 -13.38
CA THR A 45 12.75 -1.84 -14.44
C THR A 45 13.97 -2.62 -13.98
N LEU A 46 14.41 -2.44 -12.73
CA LEU A 46 15.63 -3.07 -12.22
C LEU A 46 15.40 -4.44 -11.59
N THR A 47 14.16 -4.79 -11.25
CA THR A 47 13.82 -6.12 -10.74
C THR A 47 13.64 -7.08 -11.91
N SER A 48 14.48 -8.11 -11.96
CA SER A 48 14.46 -9.14 -13.01
C SER A 48 13.07 -9.74 -13.22
N ASP A 49 12.71 -10.02 -14.47
CA ASP A 49 11.45 -10.68 -14.85
C ASP A 49 11.39 -12.16 -14.46
N VAL A 50 12.35 -12.67 -13.70
CA VAL A 50 12.35 -14.05 -13.22
C VAL A 50 11.28 -14.17 -12.14
N GLU A 51 10.25 -14.96 -12.42
CA GLU A 51 9.19 -15.27 -11.46
C GLU A 51 9.80 -15.89 -10.20
N SER A 52 9.48 -15.30 -9.06
CA SER A 52 9.91 -15.76 -7.75
C SER A 52 8.66 -16.07 -6.94
N ASN A 53 8.47 -17.35 -6.59
CA ASN A 53 7.41 -17.77 -5.68
C ASN A 53 7.70 -17.44 -4.21
N GLN A 54 8.81 -16.76 -3.92
CA GLN A 54 9.19 -16.33 -2.59
C GLN A 54 9.22 -14.80 -2.49
N LEU A 55 8.75 -14.29 -1.35
CA LEU A 55 8.85 -12.88 -0.99
C LEU A 55 10.32 -12.54 -0.70
N ASN A 56 10.87 -11.60 -1.46
CA ASN A 56 12.26 -11.16 -1.38
C ASN A 56 12.39 -9.78 -0.73
N ASN A 57 11.51 -8.85 -1.08
CA ASN A 57 11.53 -7.50 -0.51
C ASN A 57 10.12 -6.95 -0.29
N LEU A 58 10.00 -6.05 0.68
CA LEU A 58 8.78 -5.32 0.99
C LEU A 58 8.93 -3.83 0.64
N ILE A 59 7.84 -3.27 0.14
CA ILE A 59 7.65 -1.83 -0.06
C ILE A 59 6.56 -1.40 0.91
N ILE A 60 6.89 -0.47 1.80
CA ILE A 60 5.97 0.06 2.80
C ILE A 60 5.61 1.49 2.39
N ILE A 61 4.32 1.78 2.33
CA ILE A 61 3.79 3.11 2.03
C ILE A 61 2.99 3.56 3.25
N ASP A 62 3.47 4.60 3.90
CA ASP A 62 2.76 5.28 4.99
C ASP A 62 2.08 6.52 4.44
N GLU A 63 0.88 6.82 4.93
CA GLU A 63 0.04 7.95 4.47
C GLU A 63 -0.11 8.05 2.94
N PRO A 64 -0.67 7.03 2.27
CA PRO A 64 -0.69 6.92 0.81
C PRO A 64 -1.57 7.95 0.09
N ASP A 65 -2.36 8.76 0.80
CA ASP A 65 -3.34 9.70 0.24
C ASP A 65 -2.75 10.61 -0.84
N SER A 66 -1.52 11.07 -0.66
CA SER A 66 -0.87 11.98 -1.61
C SER A 66 -0.69 11.33 -3.00
N ILE A 67 -0.61 10.00 -3.07
CA ILE A 67 -0.30 9.24 -4.29
C ILE A 67 -1.51 8.40 -4.76
N LEU A 68 -2.22 7.76 -3.84
CA LEU A 68 -3.23 6.73 -4.12
C LEU A 68 -4.68 7.18 -3.88
N ALA A 69 -4.92 8.48 -3.63
CA ALA A 69 -6.28 8.99 -3.49
C ALA A 69 -7.11 8.87 -4.78
N GLN A 70 -8.37 8.47 -4.63
CA GLN A 70 -9.41 8.51 -5.66
C GLN A 70 -9.73 9.96 -6.07
N ALA A 71 -10.47 10.12 -7.16
CA ALA A 71 -11.00 11.41 -7.54
C ALA A 71 -12.16 11.82 -6.60
N LEU A 72 -12.23 13.12 -6.27
CA LEU A 72 -13.28 13.69 -5.41
C LEU A 72 -14.62 13.88 -6.15
N SER A 73 -14.60 13.81 -7.48
CA SER A 73 -15.75 14.05 -8.35
C SER A 73 -16.38 12.74 -8.79
N ASN A 74 -17.71 12.67 -8.80
CA ASN A 74 -18.47 11.53 -9.33
C ASN A 74 -18.82 11.72 -10.82
N ASN A 75 -18.36 12.79 -11.46
CA ASN A 75 -18.62 13.04 -12.87
C ASN A 75 -17.64 12.21 -13.73
N PRO A 76 -18.10 11.16 -14.45
CA PRO A 76 -17.22 10.30 -15.24
C PRO A 76 -16.59 10.99 -16.45
N TYR A 77 -17.04 12.21 -16.80
CA TYR A 77 -16.48 13.03 -17.88
C TYR A 77 -15.49 14.09 -17.39
N ASP A 78 -15.20 14.13 -16.09
CA ASP A 78 -14.17 15.00 -15.53
C ASP A 78 -12.78 14.41 -15.83
N ASP A 79 -11.91 15.20 -16.46
CA ASP A 79 -10.55 14.81 -16.83
C ASP A 79 -9.77 14.25 -15.62
N ASN A 80 -10.00 14.79 -14.42
CA ASN A 80 -9.36 14.32 -13.20
C ASN A 80 -9.85 12.93 -12.80
N VAL A 81 -11.14 12.64 -12.98
CA VAL A 81 -11.73 11.32 -12.72
C VAL A 81 -11.16 10.30 -13.68
N ILE A 82 -11.11 10.63 -14.97
CA ILE A 82 -10.53 9.75 -16.00
C ILE A 82 -9.05 9.46 -15.71
N ALA A 83 -8.28 10.50 -15.39
CA ALA A 83 -6.86 10.35 -15.06
C ALA A 83 -6.64 9.46 -13.81
N LYS A 84 -7.44 9.64 -12.76
CA LYS A 84 -7.36 8.84 -11.53
C LYS A 84 -7.76 7.39 -11.75
N MET A 85 -8.80 7.13 -12.54
CA MET A 85 -9.18 5.76 -12.92
C MET A 85 -8.06 5.06 -13.69
N GLY A 86 -7.42 5.76 -14.64
CA GLY A 86 -6.25 5.23 -15.36
C GLY A 86 -5.08 4.93 -14.44
N LEU A 87 -4.80 5.82 -13.47
CA LEU A 87 -3.73 5.63 -12.49
C LEU A 87 -4.00 4.43 -11.57
N GLU A 88 -5.25 4.24 -11.15
CA GLU A 88 -5.65 3.08 -10.35
C GLU A 88 -5.40 1.76 -11.09
N GLU A 89 -5.73 1.70 -12.38
CA GLU A 89 -5.52 0.49 -13.19
C GLU A 89 -4.03 0.19 -13.39
N VAL A 90 -3.21 1.22 -13.62
CA VAL A 90 -1.75 1.10 -13.67
C VAL A 90 -1.21 0.59 -12.33
N PHE A 91 -1.71 1.14 -11.21
CA PHE A 91 -1.28 0.73 -9.88
C PHE A 91 -1.68 -0.73 -9.56
N ARG A 92 -2.89 -1.14 -9.94
CA ARG A 92 -3.36 -2.53 -9.80
C ARG A 92 -2.44 -3.50 -10.55
N THR A 93 -2.13 -3.18 -11.81
CA THR A 93 -1.22 -3.97 -12.64
C THR A 93 0.17 -4.04 -12.00
N LEU A 94 0.65 -2.93 -11.45
CA LEU A 94 1.95 -2.86 -10.78
C LEU A 94 2.00 -3.77 -9.55
N ILE A 95 0.96 -3.80 -8.71
CA ILE A 95 0.90 -4.71 -7.55
C ILE A 95 0.96 -6.17 -8.00
N GLU A 96 0.22 -6.54 -9.05
CA GLU A 96 0.19 -7.90 -9.58
C GLU A 96 1.56 -8.33 -10.14
N GLU A 97 2.19 -7.47 -10.95
CA GLU A 97 3.53 -7.70 -11.50
C GLU A 97 4.60 -7.80 -10.40
N TYR A 98 4.49 -7.00 -9.34
CA TYR A 98 5.47 -7.00 -8.26
C TYR A 98 5.37 -8.29 -7.45
N ARG A 99 4.14 -8.75 -7.21
CA ARG A 99 3.88 -10.00 -6.52
C ARG A 99 4.53 -11.19 -7.23
N SER A 100 4.43 -11.27 -8.56
CA SER A 100 5.06 -12.37 -9.33
C SER A 100 6.60 -12.32 -9.30
N ARG A 101 7.19 -11.14 -9.03
CA ARG A 101 8.64 -10.92 -8.89
C ARG A 101 9.14 -11.05 -7.44
N GLY A 102 8.28 -11.53 -6.52
CA GLY A 102 8.63 -11.66 -5.10
C GLY A 102 8.73 -10.32 -4.36
N LEU A 103 8.01 -9.30 -4.81
CA LEU A 103 7.86 -8.02 -4.09
C LEU A 103 6.49 -7.95 -3.42
N GLY A 104 6.45 -7.56 -2.15
CA GLY A 104 5.22 -7.35 -1.40
C GLY A 104 5.00 -5.88 -1.07
N PHE A 105 3.74 -5.50 -0.86
CA PHE A 105 3.35 -4.16 -0.42
C PHE A 105 2.73 -4.22 0.98
N ILE A 106 3.07 -3.23 1.80
CA ILE A 106 2.34 -2.89 3.03
C ILE A 106 1.88 -1.44 2.85
N ILE A 107 0.58 -1.22 2.97
CA ILE A 107 -0.02 0.10 2.87
C ILE A 107 -0.66 0.39 4.23
N VAL A 108 -0.25 1.49 4.86
CA VAL A 108 -0.72 1.92 6.17
C VAL A 108 -1.52 3.19 5.99
N ASP A 109 -2.79 3.16 6.38
CA ASP A 109 -3.71 4.27 6.17
C ASP A 109 -4.83 4.29 7.24
N GLN A 110 -5.41 5.47 7.45
CA GLN A 110 -6.51 5.69 8.40
C GLN A 110 -7.88 5.85 7.72
N THR A 111 -7.94 6.18 6.43
CA THR A 111 -9.18 6.51 5.72
C THR A 111 -9.24 5.82 4.35
N PRO A 112 -9.30 4.48 4.32
CA PRO A 112 -9.17 3.71 3.07
C PRO A 112 -10.31 3.96 2.08
N SER A 113 -11.40 4.62 2.49
CA SER A 113 -12.48 5.07 1.59
C SER A 113 -12.02 6.11 0.58
N HIS A 114 -10.97 6.86 0.89
CA HIS A 114 -10.41 7.87 -0.01
C HIS A 114 -9.39 7.30 -0.99
N LEU A 115 -8.87 6.09 -0.76
CA LEU A 115 -7.83 5.47 -1.58
C LEU A 115 -8.40 4.62 -2.70
N PHE A 116 -7.63 4.40 -3.76
CA PHE A 116 -7.98 3.48 -4.84
C PHE A 116 -8.58 2.17 -4.33
N ARG A 117 -9.62 1.65 -4.98
CA ARG A 117 -10.26 0.38 -4.62
C ARG A 117 -9.28 -0.77 -4.65
N ALA A 118 -8.26 -0.71 -5.51
CA ALA A 118 -7.17 -1.67 -5.54
C ALA A 118 -6.47 -1.81 -4.17
N VAL A 119 -6.39 -0.76 -3.34
CA VAL A 119 -5.75 -0.78 -2.01
C VAL A 119 -6.52 -1.66 -1.04
N THR A 120 -7.85 -1.64 -1.06
CA THR A 120 -8.68 -2.47 -0.18
C THR A 120 -8.95 -3.85 -0.76
N LYS A 121 -9.05 -3.99 -2.08
CA LYS A 121 -9.40 -5.28 -2.71
C LYS A 121 -8.22 -6.22 -2.96
N SER A 122 -7.06 -5.68 -3.32
CA SER A 122 -5.93 -6.50 -3.77
C SER A 122 -5.16 -7.22 -2.66
N PRO A 123 -4.96 -6.63 -1.45
CA PRO A 123 -4.22 -7.31 -0.39
C PRO A 123 -4.96 -8.56 0.10
N SER A 124 -4.24 -9.68 0.14
CA SER A 124 -4.73 -10.94 0.72
C SER A 124 -4.77 -10.87 2.25
N LEU A 125 -3.83 -10.16 2.88
CA LEU A 125 -3.80 -9.95 4.31
C LEU A 125 -4.21 -8.51 4.64
N LYS A 126 -5.13 -8.34 5.58
CA LYS A 126 -5.56 -7.04 6.08
C LYS A 126 -5.53 -7.06 7.60
N ILE A 127 -4.88 -6.08 8.21
CA ILE A 127 -4.81 -5.92 9.66
C ILE A 127 -5.52 -4.63 9.99
N VAL A 128 -6.66 -4.73 10.68
CA VAL A 128 -7.61 -3.63 10.83
C VAL A 128 -7.77 -3.31 12.30
N PHE A 129 -7.14 -2.21 12.70
CA PHE A 129 -7.37 -1.58 13.99
C PHE A 129 -8.73 -0.88 13.99
N LYS A 130 -9.02 -0.15 15.06
CA LYS A 130 -10.29 0.57 15.20
C LYS A 130 -10.57 1.40 13.96
N LEU A 131 -11.75 1.20 13.36
CA LEU A 131 -12.14 1.79 12.09
C LEU A 131 -13.62 2.17 12.14
N ASP A 132 -14.00 3.25 11.47
CA ASP A 132 -15.39 3.66 11.38
C ASP A 132 -16.24 2.72 10.50
N LEU A 133 -17.55 2.93 10.53
CA LEU A 133 -18.50 2.11 9.79
C LEU A 133 -18.38 2.26 8.27
N GLU A 134 -18.00 3.44 7.79
CA GLU A 134 -17.89 3.71 6.35
C GLU A 134 -16.72 2.92 5.76
N CYS A 135 -15.55 3.03 6.38
CA CYS A 135 -14.35 2.32 5.98
C CYS A 135 -14.46 0.82 6.28
N GLY A 136 -15.10 0.42 7.39
CA GLY A 136 -15.33 -1.00 7.72
C GLY A 136 -16.14 -1.74 6.65
N ARG A 137 -17.12 -1.08 6.02
CA ARG A 137 -17.94 -1.66 4.94
C ARG A 137 -17.17 -1.93 3.65
N LEU A 138 -15.97 -1.38 3.49
CA LEU A 138 -15.08 -1.73 2.39
C LEU A 138 -14.46 -3.12 2.57
N LEU A 139 -14.48 -3.65 3.80
CA LEU A 139 -13.77 -4.86 4.20
C LEU A 139 -14.73 -6.02 4.45
N THR A 140 -15.86 -5.75 5.12
CA THR A 140 -16.85 -6.77 5.50
C THR A 140 -18.28 -6.22 5.50
N LEU A 141 -19.25 -7.12 5.33
CA LEU A 141 -20.68 -6.86 5.48
C LEU A 141 -21.26 -7.52 6.74
N ASP A 142 -20.45 -8.23 7.54
CA ASP A 142 -20.90 -8.81 8.80
C ASP A 142 -21.06 -7.71 9.87
N GLU A 143 -22.29 -7.54 10.36
CA GLU A 143 -22.62 -6.52 11.36
C GLU A 143 -21.89 -6.71 12.70
N LYS A 144 -21.52 -7.96 13.07
CA LYS A 144 -20.73 -8.24 14.27
C LYS A 144 -19.29 -7.76 14.09
N GLU A 145 -18.69 -8.02 12.93
CA GLU A 145 -17.34 -7.54 12.61
C GLU A 145 -17.32 -6.01 12.52
N LEU A 146 -18.30 -5.39 11.87
CA LEU A 146 -18.43 -3.93 11.82
C LEU A 146 -18.57 -3.33 13.22
N SER A 147 -19.38 -3.94 14.08
CA SER A 147 -19.52 -3.53 15.48
C SER A 147 -18.22 -3.72 16.25
N TYR A 148 -17.48 -4.80 16.00
CA TYR A 148 -16.16 -5.03 16.60
C TYR A 148 -15.14 -3.98 16.17
N LEU A 149 -14.99 -3.74 14.86
CA LEU A 149 -14.07 -2.75 14.30
C LEU A 149 -14.32 -1.34 14.85
N LYS A 150 -15.58 -0.97 15.04
CA LYS A 150 -15.97 0.32 15.61
C LYS A 150 -15.61 0.47 17.08
N ASN A 151 -15.67 -0.61 17.85
CA ASN A 151 -15.60 -0.57 19.31
C ASN A 151 -14.32 -1.18 19.90
N GLN A 152 -13.45 -1.78 19.09
CA GLN A 152 -12.25 -2.46 19.58
C GLN A 152 -11.30 -1.52 20.34
N GLU A 153 -10.66 -2.10 21.36
CA GLU A 153 -9.68 -1.42 22.21
C GLU A 153 -8.40 -1.08 21.44
N GLN A 154 -7.66 -0.09 21.93
CA GLN A 154 -6.34 0.24 21.40
C GLN A 154 -5.43 -1.01 21.40
N ARG A 155 -4.62 -1.14 20.34
CA ARG A 155 -3.70 -2.28 20.10
C ARG A 155 -4.39 -3.61 19.75
N ARG A 156 -5.71 -3.68 19.72
CA ARG A 156 -6.42 -4.83 19.11
C ARG A 156 -6.64 -4.58 17.64
N ALA A 157 -6.55 -5.64 16.84
CA ALA A 157 -6.88 -5.62 15.44
C ALA A 157 -7.61 -6.90 15.03
N LEU A 158 -8.55 -6.74 14.10
CA LEU A 158 -9.13 -7.84 13.35
C LEU A 158 -8.26 -8.09 12.10
N VAL A 159 -7.85 -9.33 11.91
CA VAL A 159 -7.00 -9.76 10.81
C VAL A 159 -7.81 -10.60 9.85
N PHE A 160 -7.94 -10.14 8.60
CA PHE A 160 -8.54 -10.90 7.52
C PHE A 160 -7.42 -11.56 6.71
N ASN A 161 -7.37 -12.89 6.70
CA ASN A 161 -6.45 -13.65 5.87
C ASN A 161 -7.19 -14.26 4.67
N GLY A 162 -7.25 -13.52 3.58
CA GLY A 162 -7.86 -13.96 2.33
C GLY A 162 -7.17 -15.16 1.66
N ALA A 163 -5.95 -15.54 2.07
CA ALA A 163 -5.28 -16.74 1.54
C ALA A 163 -5.80 -18.04 2.17
N SER A 164 -6.16 -18.02 3.46
CA SER A 164 -6.75 -19.17 4.16
C SER A 164 -8.26 -19.04 4.42
N SER A 165 -8.84 -17.88 4.13
CA SER A 165 -10.21 -17.50 4.51
C SER A 165 -10.44 -17.55 6.03
N GLU A 166 -9.37 -17.36 6.81
CA GLU A 166 -9.43 -17.31 8.27
C GLU A 166 -9.39 -15.87 8.78
N GLU A 167 -9.96 -15.69 9.97
CA GLU A 167 -10.01 -14.42 10.67
C GLU A 167 -9.48 -14.58 12.09
N TYR A 168 -8.69 -13.60 12.51
CA TYR A 168 -8.06 -13.62 13.83
C TYR A 168 -8.20 -12.29 14.53
N ILE A 169 -8.29 -12.34 15.85
CA ILE A 169 -8.12 -11.16 16.69
C ILE A 169 -6.69 -11.20 17.24
N ILE A 170 -5.92 -10.15 16.96
CA ILE A 170 -4.58 -9.98 17.50
C ILE A 170 -4.54 -8.83 18.50
N LYS A 171 -3.52 -8.86 19.36
CA LYS A 171 -3.15 -7.73 20.21
C LYS A 171 -1.67 -7.43 19.97
N THR A 172 -1.34 -6.21 19.59
CA THR A 172 0.06 -5.80 19.41
C THR A 172 0.75 -5.66 20.76
N LEU A 173 2.06 -5.88 20.75
CA LEU A 173 2.91 -5.59 21.90
C LEU A 173 2.98 -4.08 22.15
N ASP A 174 3.46 -3.73 23.33
CA ASP A 174 3.81 -2.36 23.66
C ASP A 174 5.11 -2.03 22.93
N ILE A 175 5.08 -0.95 22.16
CA ILE A 175 6.28 -0.42 21.52
C ILE A 175 7.00 0.39 22.60
N GLU A 176 8.15 -0.09 23.06
CA GLU A 176 9.03 0.73 23.87
C GLU A 176 9.50 1.92 23.01
N PRO A 177 9.34 3.17 23.48
CA PRO A 177 9.80 4.33 22.72
C PRO A 177 11.33 4.25 22.56
N GLY A 178 11.81 3.92 21.36
CA GLY A 178 13.24 3.85 21.03
C GLY A 178 13.72 2.56 20.32
N ALA A 179 12.83 1.63 19.97
CA ALA A 179 13.16 0.48 19.12
C ALA A 179 13.20 0.83 17.62
#